data_AF-B2ITZ8-F1
#
_entry.id   AF-B2ITZ8-F1
#
_cell.length_a   1.000
_cell.length_b   1.000
_cell.length_c   1.000
_cell.angle_alpha   90.00
_cell.angle_beta   90.00
_cell.angle_gamma   90.00
#
_symmetry.space_group_name_H-M   'P 1'
#
loop_
_entity.id
_entity.type
_entity.pdbx_description
1 polymer ?
#
loop_
_entity_poly.entity_id
_entity_poly.type
_entity_poly.pdbx_seq_one_letter_code
_entity_poly.pdbx_strand_id
1 'polypeptide(L)' 'MRSFPVKNYLIFYRPIDEGIEIVPILHGLQDIETIFQDED' A
#
# COMPACT_ATOMS: atom_id res chain seq x y z
N MET A 1 -7.04 10.22 3.86
CA MET A 1 -6.16 9.31 3.09
C MET A 1 -6.02 9.86 1.69
N ARG A 2 -4.80 9.92 1.14
CA ARG A 2 -4.54 10.42 -0.22
C ARG A 2 -3.97 9.29 -1.07
N SER A 3 -4.16 9.37 -2.38
CA SER A 3 -3.61 8.42 -3.34
C SER A 3 -2.86 9.12 -4.47
N PHE A 4 -1.82 8.47 -5.00
CA PHE A 4 -1.01 8.97 -6.10
C PHE A 4 -0.73 7.83 -7.11
N PRO A 5 -1.29 7.88 -8.32
CA PRO A 5 -1.08 6.83 -9.32
C PRO A 5 0.33 6.90 -9.93
N VAL A 6 1.01 5.77 -10.01
CA VAL A 6 2.33 5.60 -10.63
C VAL A 6 2.28 4.39 -11.56
N LYS A 7 2.20 4.64 -12.87
CA LYS A 7 2.00 3.59 -13.89
C LYS A 7 0.76 2.73 -13.54
N ASN A 8 0.98 1.45 -13.25
CA ASN A 8 -0.06 0.48 -12.89
C ASN A 8 -0.22 0.30 -11.38
N TYR A 9 0.45 1.15 -10.58
CA TYR A 9 0.44 1.09 -9.12
C TYR A 9 -0.25 2.32 -8.55
N LEU A 10 -0.93 2.16 -7.42
CA LEU A 10 -1.59 3.26 -6.73
C LEU A 10 -0.93 3.45 -5.38
N ILE A 11 -0.27 4.58 -5.13
CA ILE A 11 0.40 4.82 -3.86
C ILE A 11 -0.56 5.43 -2.85
N PHE A 12 -0.76 4.79 -1.71
CA PHE A 12 -1.51 5.35 -0.59
C PHE A 12 -0.59 5.96 0.44
N TYR A 13 -0.94 7.17 0.89
CA TYR A 13 -0.20 7.84 1.95
C TYR A 13 -1.12 8.67 2.83
N ARG A 14 -0.67 8.94 4.05
CA ARG A 14 -1.27 9.94 4.93
C ARG A 14 -0.19 10.93 5.40
N PRO A 15 -0.50 12.24 5.39
CA PRO A 15 0.36 13.20 6.06
C PRO A 15 0.27 12.97 7.58
N ILE A 16 1.41 13.10 8.25
CA ILE A 16 1.58 13.12 9.70
C ILE A 16 2.35 14.40 10.08
N ASP A 17 2.35 14.78 11.35
CA ASP A 17 2.90 16.07 11.78
C ASP A 17 4.37 16.28 11.39
N GLU A 18 5.17 15.20 11.31
CA GLU A 18 6.59 15.24 10.94
C GLU A 18 6.88 14.75 9.50
N GLY A 19 5.86 14.50 8.67
CA GLY A 19 6.10 14.07 7.29
C GLY A 19 4.97 13.29 6.63
N ILE A 20 5.33 12.25 5.88
CA ILE A 20 4.39 11.41 5.14
C ILE A 20 4.62 9.96 5.54
N GLU A 21 3.56 9.30 5.97
CA GLU A 21 3.54 7.86 6.18
C GLU A 21 3.03 7.18 4.89
N ILE A 22 3.86 6.32 4.31
CA ILE A 22 3.49 5.51 3.14
C ILE A 22 2.83 4.23 3.65
N VAL A 23 1.63 3.95 3.14
CA VAL A 23 0.96 2.68 3.41
C VAL A 23 1.45 1.67 2.37
N PRO A 24 1.93 0.47 2.77
CA PRO A 24 2.40 -0.53 1.84
C PRO A 24 1.27 -0.93 0.88
N ILE A 25 1.56 -0.89 -0.42
CA ILE A 25 0.60 -1.25 -1.46
C ILE A 25 0.96 -2.64 -1.94
N LEU A 26 0.01 -3.53 -1.76
CA LEU A 26 0.05 -4.86 -2.34
C LEU A 26 -0.34 -4.73 -3.81
N HIS A 27 0.44 -5.31 -4.72
CA HIS A 27 -0.05 -5.45 -6.09
C HIS A 27 -1.39 -6.19 -6.02
N GLY A 28 -2.46 -5.56 -6.51
CA GLY A 28 -3.83 -6.02 -6.28
C GLY A 28 -4.03 -7.51 -6.61
N LEU A 29 -4.93 -8.19 -5.90
CA LEU A 29 -5.24 -9.64 -5.89
C LEU A 29 -4.05 -10.59 -5.69
N GLN A 30 -2.94 -10.39 -6.38
CA GLN A 30 -1.79 -11.31 -6.41
C GLN A 30 -0.94 -11.26 -5.14
N ASP A 31 -0.69 -10.08 -4.57
CA ASP A 31 0.10 -9.97 -3.32
C ASP A 31 -0.78 -10.05 -2.06
N ILE A 32 -2.11 -9.91 -2.20
CA ILE A 32 -3.04 -10.08 -1.09
C ILE A 32 -3.01 -11.55 -0.63
N GLU A 33 -3.14 -12.50 -1.55
CA GLU A 33 -3.09 -13.93 -1.19
C GLU A 33 -1.76 -14.32 -0.54
N THR A 34 -0.63 -13.74 -0.96
CA THR A 34 0.69 -14.06 -0.40
C THR A 34 0.85 -13.60 1.05
N ILE A 35 0.30 -12.44 1.44
CA ILE A 35 0.42 -11.95 2.83
C ILE A 35 -0.54 -12.69 3.78
N PHE A 36 -1.70 -13.15 3.29
CA PHE A 36 -2.63 -13.94 4.09
C PHE A 36 -2.28 -15.44 4.15
N GLN A 37 -1.21 -15.89 3.46
CA GLN A 37 -0.71 -17.26 3.50
C GLN A 37 0.40 -17.50 4.55
N ASP A 38 0.96 -16.45 5.14
CA ASP A 38 1.99 -16.55 6.19
C ASP A 38 1.41 -16.47 7.62
N GLU A 39 0.18 -16.98 7.82
CA GLU A 39 -0.38 -17.29 9.15
C GLU A 39 -0.61 -18.81 9.26
N ASP A 40 0.47 -19.59 9.42
CA ASP A 40 0.48 -20.96 9.95
C ASP A 40 1.31 -21.02 11.25
#